data_AF-A0A7D5SKW7-F1
#
_entry.id   AF-A0A7D5SKW7-F1
#
_cell.length_a   1.000
_cell.length_b   1.000
_cell.length_c   1.000
_cell.angle_alpha   90.00
_cell.angle_beta   90.00
_cell.angle_gamma   90.00
#
_symmetry.space_group_name_H-M   'P 1'
#
loop_
_entity.id
_entity.type
_entity.pdbx_description
1 polymer ?
#
loop_
_entity_poly.entity_id
_entity_poly.type
_entity_poly.pdbx_seq_one_letter_code
_entity_poly.pdbx_strand_id
1 'polypeptide(L)'
;MKNFFLVLVSIVFIGVIFSCTTDNAPESVNSPSISKIALPPSTQPTTVVIVDKNGTVYDTGIQDKMLEDGSTINQKIQDCINNSRNHGDFVSCMAHLTNWLLKNGYITNKEKGIIMNIAARADIP
;
A
#
# COMPACT_ATOMS: atom_id res chain seq x y z
N MET A 1 -38.66 27.88 -39.48
CA MET A 1 -38.28 27.90 -40.91
C MET A 1 -36.86 27.37 -41.04
N LYS A 2 -36.68 26.35 -41.90
CA LYS A 2 -35.43 25.71 -42.35
C LYS A 2 -34.57 25.07 -41.25
N ASN A 3 -34.60 23.75 -41.04
CA ASN A 3 -34.23 22.66 -41.96
C ASN A 3 -32.93 22.96 -42.70
N PHE A 4 -31.80 22.46 -42.18
CA PHE A 4 -30.78 21.90 -43.05
C PHE A 4 -30.38 20.53 -42.51
N PHE A 5 -30.55 19.57 -43.39
CA PHE A 5 -30.58 18.14 -43.21
C PHE A 5 -29.26 17.60 -43.75
N LEU A 6 -28.76 16.54 -43.12
CA LEU A 6 -27.88 15.53 -43.72
C LEU A 6 -26.42 15.92 -43.96
N VAL A 7 -25.50 15.12 -43.41
CA VAL A 7 -24.44 14.40 -44.16
C VAL A 7 -23.53 13.63 -43.16
N LEU A 8 -23.65 12.30 -43.26
CA LEU A 8 -22.64 11.26 -43.03
C LEU A 8 -22.21 10.87 -41.61
N VAL A 9 -23.04 9.97 -41.06
CA VAL A 9 -22.65 8.75 -40.35
C VAL A 9 -21.62 7.94 -41.16
N SER A 10 -20.75 7.22 -40.43
CA SER A 10 -19.80 6.19 -40.87
C SER A 10 -18.40 6.66 -41.29
N ILE A 11 -17.46 6.65 -40.34
CA ILE A 11 -16.07 6.30 -40.67
C ILE A 11 -15.74 4.98 -39.98
N VAL A 12 -15.46 4.04 -40.87
CA VAL A 12 -15.22 2.62 -40.70
C VAL A 12 -13.83 2.43 -40.11
N PHE A 13 -13.79 1.54 -39.12
CA PHE A 13 -12.64 0.81 -38.62
C PHE A 13 -11.76 0.25 -39.75
N ILE A 14 -10.42 0.25 -39.55
CA ILE A 14 -9.42 -0.77 -39.96
C ILE A 14 -8.16 -0.17 -40.61
N GLY A 15 -7.04 -0.43 -39.92
CA GLY A 15 -5.78 -0.82 -40.54
C GLY A 15 -4.65 0.20 -40.45
N VAL A 16 -3.67 -0.04 -39.57
CA VAL A 16 -2.28 -0.42 -39.93
C VAL A 16 -1.45 -0.57 -38.64
N ILE A 17 -1.37 -1.82 -38.17
CA ILE A 17 -0.21 -2.57 -37.63
C ILE A 17 0.92 -1.83 -36.88
N PHE A 18 1.07 -2.19 -35.60
CA PHE A 18 2.37 -2.59 -35.05
C PHE A 18 2.17 -3.84 -34.19
N SER A 19 2.70 -4.97 -34.70
CA SER A 19 2.97 -6.22 -33.96
C SER A 19 3.95 -5.94 -32.80
N CYS A 20 4.10 -6.73 -31.74
CA CYS A 20 4.00 -8.18 -31.60
C CYS A 20 3.52 -8.57 -30.19
N THR A 21 2.99 -9.78 -30.18
CA THR A 21 2.70 -10.67 -29.06
C THR A 21 3.84 -10.83 -28.05
N THR A 22 3.49 -10.97 -26.78
CA THR A 22 4.01 -12.09 -25.99
C THR A 22 2.88 -12.70 -25.19
N ASP A 23 2.63 -13.96 -25.53
CA ASP A 23 1.73 -14.90 -24.89
C ASP A 23 1.91 -14.98 -23.37
N ASN A 24 0.79 -15.12 -22.67
CA ASN A 24 0.40 -16.33 -21.92
C ASN A 24 -0.54 -15.95 -20.77
N ALA A 25 -1.83 -16.14 -21.00
CA ALA A 25 -2.74 -16.64 -19.97
C ALA A 25 -3.18 -18.05 -20.45
N PRO A 26 -3.87 -18.87 -19.65
CA PRO A 26 -3.98 -18.96 -18.18
C PRO A 26 -3.62 -20.40 -17.72
N GLU A 27 -3.58 -20.71 -16.42
CA GLU A 27 -4.22 -21.93 -15.90
C GLU A 27 -4.17 -22.04 -14.38
N SER A 28 -5.35 -22.28 -13.81
CA SER A 28 -5.54 -22.68 -12.42
C SER A 28 -4.97 -24.08 -12.19
N VAL A 29 -4.22 -24.30 -11.12
CA VAL A 29 -4.08 -25.65 -10.55
C VAL A 29 -4.14 -25.57 -9.04
N ASN A 30 -5.20 -26.20 -8.52
CA ASN A 30 -5.42 -26.54 -7.13
C ASN A 30 -4.26 -27.44 -6.61
N SER A 31 -3.77 -27.15 -5.40
CA SER A 31 -3.21 -28.01 -4.30
C SER A 31 -2.68 -29.43 -4.63
N PRO A 32 -1.82 -30.09 -3.80
CA PRO A 32 -0.86 -29.64 -2.79
C PRO A 32 0.56 -30.23 -3.03
N SER A 33 1.65 -29.55 -2.65
CA SER A 33 2.94 -30.26 -2.48
C SER A 33 3.85 -29.55 -1.48
N ILE A 34 4.13 -30.25 -0.39
CA ILE A 34 5.12 -29.92 0.62
C ILE A 34 6.48 -29.75 -0.06
N SER A 35 6.94 -28.51 -0.18
CA SER A 35 8.35 -28.22 -0.49
C SER A 35 8.90 -27.37 0.63
N LYS A 36 9.85 -27.94 1.35
CA LYS A 36 10.69 -27.31 2.37
C LYS A 36 11.54 -26.24 1.68
N ILE A 37 10.95 -25.08 1.43
CA ILE A 37 11.67 -23.90 0.96
C ILE A 37 12.15 -23.22 2.25
N ALA A 38 13.43 -23.41 2.56
CA ALA A 38 14.09 -22.47 3.46
C ALA A 38 13.99 -21.11 2.78
N LEU A 39 13.06 -20.27 3.25
CA LEU A 39 12.91 -18.90 2.77
C LEU A 39 14.30 -18.24 2.84
N PRO A 40 14.73 -17.50 1.80
CA PRO A 40 15.82 -16.54 2.00
C PRO A 40 15.45 -15.68 3.21
N PRO A 41 16.40 -15.30 4.10
CA PRO A 41 16.08 -14.50 5.27
C PRO A 41 15.27 -13.28 4.79
N SER A 42 14.01 -13.23 5.20
CA SER A 42 13.08 -12.19 4.79
C SER A 42 13.71 -10.86 5.18
N THR A 43 14.10 -10.05 4.20
CA THR A 43 14.59 -8.67 4.40
C THR A 43 13.46 -7.74 4.84
N GLN A 44 12.38 -8.27 5.41
CA GLN A 44 11.36 -7.47 6.04
C GLN A 44 11.93 -6.84 7.31
N PRO A 45 11.67 -5.56 7.54
CA PRO A 45 12.05 -4.92 8.78
C PRO A 45 11.37 -5.67 9.94
N THR A 46 12.18 -6.12 10.90
CA THR A 46 11.67 -6.76 12.13
C THR A 46 11.04 -5.74 13.08
N THR A 47 11.25 -4.45 12.80
CA THR A 47 10.77 -3.31 13.56
C THR A 47 9.82 -2.46 12.72
N VAL A 48 9.01 -1.66 13.40
CA VAL A 48 8.17 -0.64 12.79
C VAL A 48 9.05 0.49 12.26
N VAL A 49 8.89 0.80 10.98
CA VAL A 49 9.65 1.80 10.25
C VAL A 49 8.69 2.77 9.57
N ILE A 50 8.97 4.06 9.71
CA ILE A 50 8.28 5.13 8.98
C ILE A 50 9.29 5.69 7.97
N VAL A 51 8.91 5.78 6.70
CA VAL A 51 9.75 6.36 5.64
C VAL A 51 9.08 7.62 5.14
N ASP A 52 9.80 8.74 5.14
CA ASP A 52 9.26 10.00 4.63
C ASP A 52 9.36 10.11 3.09
N LYS A 53 8.77 11.17 2.52
CA LYS A 53 8.74 11.37 1.07
C LYS A 53 10.14 11.59 0.46
N ASN A 54 11.13 11.97 1.28
CA ASN A 54 12.51 12.19 0.87
C ASN A 54 13.35 10.90 0.99
N GLY A 55 12.74 9.80 1.45
CA GLY A 55 13.40 8.52 1.67
C GLY A 55 14.11 8.41 3.02
N THR A 56 13.89 9.35 3.95
CA THR A 56 14.45 9.26 5.29
C THR A 56 13.77 8.12 6.05
N VAL A 57 14.57 7.20 6.59
CA VAL A 57 14.09 6.04 7.31
C VAL A 57 14.12 6.31 8.82
N TYR A 58 12.97 6.19 9.47
CA TYR A 58 12.83 6.27 10.92
C TYR A 58 12.52 4.89 11.50
N ASP A 59 13.54 4.23 12.04
CA ASP A 59 13.36 3.01 12.84
C ASP A 59 12.88 3.38 14.24
N THR A 60 11.81 2.74 14.68
CA THR A 60 11.20 2.97 15.99
C THR A 60 11.77 2.08 17.10
N GLY A 61 12.45 0.99 16.74
CA GLY A 61 12.83 -0.09 17.66
C GLY A 61 11.65 -0.91 18.21
N ILE A 62 10.44 -0.66 17.74
CA ILE A 62 9.20 -1.34 18.14
C ILE A 62 9.05 -2.56 17.24
N GLN A 63 8.73 -3.73 17.78
CA GLN A 63 8.53 -4.93 16.96
C GLN A 63 7.38 -4.74 15.97
N ASP A 64 7.61 -5.12 14.70
CA ASP A 64 6.54 -5.21 13.71
C ASP A 64 5.74 -6.49 13.93
N LYS A 65 4.48 -6.34 14.36
CA LYS A 65 3.60 -7.45 14.72
C LYS A 65 2.59 -7.71 13.62
N MET A 66 2.28 -8.99 13.40
CA MET A 66 1.15 -9.40 12.57
C MET A 66 -0.16 -9.16 13.33
N LEU A 67 -1.13 -8.57 12.65
CA LEU A 67 -2.46 -8.24 13.14
C LEU A 67 -3.44 -9.36 12.81
N GLU A 68 -4.64 -9.29 13.39
CA GLU A 68 -5.73 -10.25 13.16
C GLU A 68 -6.14 -10.41 11.69
N ASP A 69 -6.00 -9.37 10.87
CA ASP A 69 -6.33 -9.39 9.44
C ASP A 69 -5.19 -9.92 8.55
N GLY A 70 -4.09 -10.37 9.16
CA GLY A 70 -2.90 -10.90 8.47
C GLY A 70 -1.93 -9.83 7.96
N SER A 71 -2.25 -8.54 8.13
CA SER A 71 -1.30 -7.46 7.83
C SER A 71 -0.35 -7.20 9.00
N THR A 72 0.76 -6.53 8.74
CA THR A 72 1.73 -6.06 9.73
C THR A 72 1.46 -4.60 10.12
N ILE A 73 2.02 -4.15 11.25
CA ILE A 73 1.95 -2.73 11.63
C ILE A 73 2.60 -1.86 10.55
N ASN A 74 3.73 -2.29 9.98
CA ASN A 74 4.37 -1.60 8.87
C ASN A 74 3.45 -1.45 7.67
N GLN A 75 2.73 -2.51 7.28
CA GLN A 75 1.76 -2.43 6.18
C GLN A 75 0.65 -1.41 6.48
N LYS A 76 0.11 -1.39 7.70
CA LYS A 76 -0.89 -0.38 8.09
C LYS A 76 -0.36 1.05 8.07
N ILE A 77 0.90 1.25 8.43
CA ILE A 77 1.54 2.57 8.33
C ILE A 77 1.71 2.97 6.86
N GLN A 78 2.13 2.04 6.00
CA GLN A 78 2.21 2.28 4.56
C GLN A 78 0.84 2.61 3.97
N ASP A 79 -0.23 1.98 4.46
CA ASP A 79 -1.60 2.36 4.08
C ASP A 79 -1.92 3.80 4.48
N CYS A 80 -1.51 4.24 5.67
CA CYS A 80 -1.66 5.65 6.07
C CYS A 80 -0.88 6.59 5.15
N ILE A 81 0.35 6.25 4.76
CA ILE A 81 1.15 7.08 3.84
C ILE A 81 0.48 7.13 2.45
N ASN A 82 0.10 5.98 1.90
CA ASN A 82 -0.42 5.89 0.54
C ASN A 82 -1.80 6.54 0.34
N ASN A 83 -2.61 6.61 1.40
CA ASN A 83 -3.98 7.13 1.33
C ASN A 83 -4.12 8.58 1.83
N SER A 84 -3.06 9.17 2.37
CA SER A 84 -3.12 10.52 2.90
C SER A 84 -2.85 11.55 1.80
N ARG A 85 -3.61 12.66 1.84
CA ARG A 85 -3.55 13.71 0.81
C ARG A 85 -2.65 14.86 1.23
N ASN A 86 -2.34 14.92 2.52
CA ASN A 86 -1.56 15.95 3.18
C ASN A 86 -1.14 15.43 4.55
N HIS A 87 -0.10 16.06 5.10
CA HIS A 87 0.48 15.69 6.38
C HIS A 87 -0.54 15.57 7.53
N GLY A 88 -1.58 16.41 7.56
CA GLY A 88 -2.63 16.34 8.58
C GLY A 88 -3.45 15.05 8.50
N ASP A 89 -3.81 14.63 7.28
CA ASP A 89 -4.49 13.35 7.03
C ASP A 89 -3.62 12.18 7.47
N PHE A 90 -2.31 12.23 7.17
CA PHE A 90 -1.36 11.21 7.60
C PHE A 90 -1.27 11.11 9.13
N VAL A 91 -1.04 12.23 9.81
CA VAL A 91 -0.94 12.27 11.28
C VAL A 91 -2.26 11.81 11.91
N SER A 92 -3.40 12.16 11.33
CA SER A 92 -4.72 11.70 11.76
C SER A 92 -4.88 10.18 11.60
N CYS A 93 -4.52 9.63 10.43
CA CYS A 93 -4.54 8.19 10.17
C CYS A 93 -3.66 7.44 11.20
N MET A 94 -2.43 7.94 11.43
CA MET A 94 -1.52 7.38 12.42
C MET A 94 -2.08 7.44 13.85
N ALA A 95 -2.79 8.51 14.20
CA ALA A 95 -3.46 8.61 15.50
C ALA A 95 -4.57 7.56 15.63
N HIS A 96 -5.41 7.37 14.61
CA HIS A 96 -6.44 6.33 14.61
C HIS A 96 -5.83 4.93 14.70
N LEU A 97 -4.82 4.65 13.88
CA LEU A 97 -4.10 3.37 13.87
C LEU A 97 -3.48 3.07 15.24
N THR A 98 -2.68 3.98 15.79
CA THR A 98 -1.98 3.74 17.07
C THR A 98 -2.94 3.65 18.26
N ASN A 99 -4.08 4.36 18.22
CA ASN A 99 -5.14 4.17 19.22
C ASN A 99 -5.75 2.78 19.15
N TRP A 100 -6.03 2.29 17.94
CA TRP A 100 -6.55 0.94 17.73
C TRP A 100 -5.54 -0.12 18.17
N LEU A 101 -4.27 0.02 17.79
CA LEU A 101 -3.19 -0.89 18.18
C LEU A 101 -3.02 -0.94 19.71
N LEU A 102 -3.06 0.22 20.37
CA LEU A 102 -2.99 0.31 21.83
C LEU A 102 -4.17 -0.41 22.49
N LYS A 103 -5.40 -0.17 21.99
CA LYS A 103 -6.62 -0.76 22.53
C LYS A 103 -6.62 -2.29 22.43
N ASN A 104 -6.06 -2.84 21.36
CA ASN A 104 -5.99 -4.28 21.13
C ASN A 104 -4.68 -4.91 21.65
N GLY A 105 -3.83 -4.15 22.35
CA GLY A 105 -2.62 -4.69 22.99
C GLY A 105 -1.45 -4.98 22.06
N TYR A 106 -1.50 -4.53 20.80
CA TYR A 106 -0.38 -4.65 19.86
C TYR A 106 0.78 -3.74 20.23
N ILE A 107 0.51 -2.58 20.83
CA ILE A 107 1.52 -1.64 21.31
C ILE A 107 1.17 -1.12 22.70
N THR A 108 2.18 -0.63 23.41
CA THR A 108 2.06 0.07 24.68
C THR A 108 1.85 1.57 24.47
N ASN A 109 1.44 2.29 25.53
CA ASN A 109 1.33 3.75 25.49
C ASN A 109 2.65 4.45 25.13
N LYS A 110 3.78 3.90 25.59
CA LYS A 110 5.11 4.44 25.28
C LYS A 110 5.44 4.30 23.80
N GLU A 111 5.18 3.12 23.24
CA GLU A 111 5.40 2.82 21.82
C GLU A 111 4.52 3.69 20.92
N LYS A 112 3.24 3.89 21.29
CA LYS A 112 2.36 4.87 20.63
C LYS A 112 2.99 6.27 20.63
N GLY A 113 3.51 6.75 21.76
CA GLY A 113 4.14 8.06 21.86
C GLY A 113 5.33 8.22 20.91
N ILE A 114 6.17 7.19 20.80
CA ILE A 114 7.32 7.16 19.88
C ILE A 114 6.84 7.26 18.43
N ILE A 115 5.89 6.41 18.03
CA ILE A 115 5.34 6.40 16.67
C ILE A 115 4.73 7.77 16.32
N MET A 116 3.92 8.33 17.21
CA MET A 116 3.26 9.62 16.97
C MET A 116 4.25 10.79 16.91
N ASN A 117 5.29 10.79 17.75
CA ASN A 117 6.34 11.80 17.69
C ASN A 117 7.08 11.77 16.35
N ILE A 118 7.33 10.58 15.80
CA ILE A 118 7.93 10.43 14.47
C ILE A 118 6.96 10.86 13.38
N ALA A 119 5.69 10.43 13.45
CA ALA A 119 4.67 10.80 12.47
C ALA A 119 4.50 12.33 12.36
N ALA A 120 4.49 13.04 13.49
CA ALA A 120 4.33 14.49 13.53
C ALA A 120 5.51 15.30 12.96
N ARG A 121 6.70 14.70 12.84
CA ARG A 121 7.90 15.36 12.29
C ARG A 121 8.27 14.89 10.89
N ALA A 122 7.73 13.74 10.46
CA ALA A 122 8.06 13.15 9.18
C ALA A 122 7.49 13.99 8.04
N ASP A 123 8.28 14.20 6.99
CA ASP A 123 7.87 14.95 5.82
C ASP A 123 7.06 14.05 4.87
N ILE A 124 5.80 13.80 5.23
CA ILE A 124 4.89 12.84 4.58
C ILE A 124 3.57 13.54 4.20
N PRO A 125 3.03 13.30 2.99
CA PRO A 125 1.62 13.51 2.65
C PRO A 125 0.71 12.38 3.12
#